data_AF-A0A1M6U0V5-F1
#
_entry.id   AF-A0A1M6U0V5-F1
#
_cell.length_a   1.000
_cell.length_b   1.000
_cell.length_c   1.000
_cell.angle_alpha   90.00
_cell.angle_beta   90.00
_cell.angle_gamma   90.00
#
_symmetry.space_group_name_H-M   'P 1'
#
loop_
_entity.id
_entity.type
_entity.pdbx_description
1 polymer ?
#
loop_
_entity_poly.entity_id
_entity_poly.type
_entity_poly.pdbx_seq_one_letter_code
_entity_poly.pdbx_strand_id
1 'polypeptide(L)'
;MYQIITDGSCDLGEEWAEKLGVEVVPFSVSLDGETYRKEIEEIGVREFYEFMVKNPKVFPKSSLPSVQDYIEVFTKYAKQGIPMICICITAKFSGSFNSAMNAKEIVLEECPGAQITVVDSMVNTVL
;
A
#
# COMPACT_ATOMS: atom_id res chain seq x y z
N MET A 1 -7.88 20.75 3.58
CA MET A 1 -6.83 20.03 2.83
C MET A 1 -6.80 18.61 3.36
N TYR A 2 -6.67 17.61 2.51
CA TYR A 2 -6.68 16.19 2.88
C TYR A 2 -5.46 15.51 2.26
N GLN A 3 -5.09 14.35 2.81
CA GLN A 3 -4.03 13.50 2.30
C GLN A 3 -4.63 12.35 1.49
N ILE A 4 -4.11 12.12 0.28
CA ILE A 4 -4.39 10.91 -0.49
C ILE A 4 -3.35 9.85 -0.15
N ILE A 5 -3.84 8.65 0.16
CA ILE A 5 -3.04 7.47 0.45
C ILE A 5 -3.50 6.37 -0.51
N THR A 6 -2.58 5.56 -1.00
CA THR A 6 -2.86 4.38 -1.81
C THR A 6 -2.01 3.22 -1.36
N ASP A 7 -2.42 1.99 -1.65
CA ASP A 7 -1.45 0.90 -1.71
C ASP A 7 -0.67 0.92 -3.04
N GLY A 8 0.42 0.15 -3.11
CA GLY A 8 1.31 0.15 -4.27
C GLY A 8 0.71 -0.41 -5.57
N SER A 9 -0.50 -1.00 -5.53
CA SER A 9 -1.12 -1.64 -6.70
C SER A 9 -1.59 -0.68 -7.80
N CYS A 10 -1.66 0.62 -7.51
CA CYS A 10 -2.16 1.63 -8.46
C CYS A 10 -1.18 1.95 -9.59
N ASP A 11 0.07 1.49 -9.50
CA ASP A 11 1.13 1.70 -10.49
C ASP A 11 1.38 3.17 -10.87
N LEU A 12 1.11 4.11 -9.94
CA LEU A 12 1.28 5.55 -10.18
C LEU A 12 2.74 5.93 -10.51
N GLY A 13 3.69 5.20 -9.92
CA GLY A 13 5.13 5.48 -10.00
C GLY A 13 5.58 6.57 -9.02
N GLU A 14 6.83 6.46 -8.55
CA GLU A 14 7.40 7.35 -7.52
C GLU A 14 7.35 8.84 -7.90
N GLU A 15 7.71 9.17 -9.15
CA GLU A 15 7.72 10.56 -9.64
C GLU A 15 6.33 11.22 -9.53
N TRP A 16 5.28 10.49 -9.93
CA TRP A 16 3.92 11.01 -9.87
C TRP A 16 3.36 11.01 -8.46
N ALA A 17 3.69 10.00 -7.65
CA ALA A 17 3.33 9.98 -6.24
C ALA A 17 3.90 11.20 -5.50
N GLU A 18 5.19 11.51 -5.69
CA GLU A 18 5.83 12.69 -5.11
C GLU A 18 5.21 13.99 -5.63
N LYS A 19 5.06 14.13 -6.96
CA LYS A 19 4.51 15.33 -7.59
C LYS A 19 3.07 15.64 -7.16
N LEU A 20 2.25 14.61 -6.96
CA LEU A 20 0.86 14.73 -6.54
C LEU A 20 0.70 14.75 -5.01
N GLY A 21 1.78 14.52 -4.26
CA GLY A 21 1.75 14.38 -2.81
C GLY A 21 0.91 13.20 -2.35
N VAL A 22 0.93 12.08 -3.08
CA VAL A 22 0.25 10.83 -2.72
C VAL A 22 1.20 9.97 -1.90
N GLU A 23 0.76 9.53 -0.73
CA GLU A 23 1.53 8.56 0.07
C GLU A 23 1.19 7.14 -0.39
N VAL A 24 2.21 6.34 -0.68
CA VAL A 24 2.04 4.94 -1.12
C VAL A 24 2.45 4.00 0.01
N VAL A 25 1.58 3.05 0.35
CA VAL A 25 1.87 1.95 1.28
C VAL A 25 2.23 0.70 0.46
N PRO A 26 3.50 0.27 0.43
CA PRO A 26 3.96 -0.72 -0.53
C PRO A 26 3.47 -2.13 -0.20
N PHE A 27 3.20 -2.93 -1.24
CA PHE A 27 3.14 -4.38 -1.10
C PHE A 27 4.53 -4.96 -0.86
N SER A 28 4.60 -6.25 -0.57
CA SER A 28 5.87 -6.99 -0.57
C SER A 28 5.82 -8.15 -1.54
N VAL A 29 6.97 -8.47 -2.14
CA VAL A 29 7.14 -9.62 -3.03
C VAL A 29 8.23 -10.55 -2.51
N SER A 30 8.06 -11.83 -2.73
CA SER A 30 9.04 -12.86 -2.42
C SER A 30 9.38 -13.66 -3.67
N LEU A 31 10.68 -13.79 -3.94
CA LEU A 31 11.20 -14.52 -5.09
C LEU A 31 11.52 -15.99 -4.78
N ASP A 32 11.74 -16.31 -3.51
CA ASP A 32 12.08 -17.64 -2.98
C ASP A 32 10.93 -18.26 -2.17
N GLY A 33 9.91 -17.47 -1.81
CA GLY A 33 8.79 -17.85 -0.97
C GLY A 33 9.04 -17.68 0.54
N GLU A 34 10.24 -17.26 0.94
CA GLU A 34 10.68 -17.12 2.34
C GLU A 34 10.97 -15.65 2.69
N THR A 35 11.75 -14.97 1.86
CA THR A 35 12.15 -13.58 2.07
C THR A 35 11.22 -12.65 1.31
N TYR A 36 10.54 -11.75 2.01
CA TYR A 36 9.68 -10.73 1.43
C TYR A 36 10.39 -9.38 1.43
N ARG A 37 10.31 -8.69 0.29
CA ARG A 37 10.88 -7.36 0.08
C ARG A 37 9.77 -6.41 -0.33
N LYS A 38 9.66 -5.27 0.34
CA LYS A 38 8.74 -4.19 -0.01
C LYS A 38 9.06 -3.69 -1.42
N GLU A 39 8.04 -3.67 -2.27
CA GLU A 39 8.16 -3.02 -3.58
C GLU A 39 8.42 -1.53 -3.38
N ILE A 40 9.02 -0.86 -4.38
CA ILE A 40 9.39 0.57 -4.34
C ILE A 40 10.58 0.85 -3.40
N GLU A 41 10.60 0.25 -2.20
CA GLU A 41 11.63 0.47 -1.18
C GLU A 41 12.82 -0.48 -1.28
N GLU A 42 12.57 -1.79 -1.37
CA GLU A 42 13.60 -2.84 -1.27
C GLU A 42 13.83 -3.59 -2.58
N ILE A 43 12.85 -3.57 -3.50
CA ILE A 43 12.97 -4.14 -4.84
C ILE A 43 12.21 -3.28 -5.86
N GLY A 44 12.92 -2.91 -6.93
CA GLY A 44 12.35 -2.19 -8.06
C GLY A 44 11.66 -3.11 -9.06
N VAL A 45 10.64 -2.58 -9.76
CA VAL A 45 9.86 -3.29 -10.78
C VAL A 45 10.76 -3.94 -11.85
N ARG A 46 11.78 -3.21 -12.34
CA ARG A 46 12.68 -3.73 -13.37
C ARG A 46 13.50 -4.93 -12.88
N GLU A 47 14.01 -4.87 -11.65
CA GLU A 47 14.75 -5.99 -11.05
C GLU A 47 13.85 -7.21 -10.90
N PHE A 48 12.61 -7.02 -10.43
CA PHE A 48 11.62 -8.07 -10.29
C PHE A 48 11.34 -8.78 -11.62
N TYR A 49 11.05 -8.03 -12.68
CA TYR A 49 10.79 -8.61 -14.00
C TYR A 49 12.04 -9.27 -14.62
N GLU A 50 13.24 -8.68 -14.46
CA GLU A 50 14.48 -9.30 -14.92
C GLU A 50 14.76 -10.63 -14.22
N PHE A 51 14.43 -10.76 -12.93
CA PHE A 51 14.50 -12.03 -12.23
C PHE A 51 13.55 -13.06 -12.83
N MET A 52 12.29 -12.70 -13.09
CA MET A 52 11.31 -13.62 -13.65
C MET A 52 11.74 -14.17 -15.03
N VAL A 53 12.28 -13.30 -15.89
CA VAL A 53 12.80 -13.70 -17.21
C VAL A 53 13.96 -14.69 -17.07
N LYS A 54 14.87 -14.46 -16.11
CA LYS A 54 16.02 -15.35 -15.87
C LYS A 54 15.62 -16.67 -15.21
N ASN A 55 14.48 -16.72 -14.52
CA ASN A 55 14.04 -17.84 -13.71
C ASN A 55 12.62 -18.32 -14.10
N PRO A 56 12.42 -18.87 -15.31
CA PRO A 56 11.08 -19.15 -15.87
C PRO A 56 10.28 -20.23 -15.14
N LYS A 57 10.87 -20.92 -14.16
CA LYS A 57 10.21 -21.94 -13.32
C LYS A 57 9.89 -21.45 -11.91
N VAL A 58 10.29 -20.22 -11.58
CA VAL A 58 10.03 -19.61 -10.28
C VAL A 58 8.80 -18.72 -10.42
N PHE A 59 7.85 -18.90 -9.50
CA PHE A 59 6.61 -18.12 -9.45
C PHE A 59 6.65 -17.28 -8.17
N PRO A 60 6.97 -15.98 -8.26
CA PRO A 60 7.01 -15.10 -7.10
C PRO A 60 5.68 -15.06 -6.36
N LYS A 61 5.74 -14.77 -5.07
CA LYS A 61 4.58 -14.53 -4.21
C LYS A 61 4.47 -13.05 -3.87
N SER A 62 3.25 -12.57 -3.71
CA SER A 62 2.97 -11.24 -3.17
C SER A 62 2.41 -11.35 -1.75
N SER A 63 2.61 -10.31 -0.95
CA SER A 63 1.96 -10.09 0.35
C SER A 63 1.41 -8.68 0.39
N LEU A 64 0.17 -8.55 0.90
CA LEU A 64 -0.46 -7.27 1.20
C LEU A 64 0.35 -6.45 2.21
N PRO A 65 0.20 -5.11 2.22
CA PRO A 65 0.70 -4.29 3.32
C PRO A 65 0.11 -4.75 4.65
N SER A 66 0.93 -4.72 5.70
CA SER A 66 0.49 -5.09 7.04
C SER A 66 -0.42 -4.02 7.63
N VAL A 67 -1.18 -4.39 8.67
CA VAL A 67 -1.93 -3.41 9.46
C VAL A 67 -0.99 -2.35 10.03
N GLN A 68 0.20 -2.76 10.48
CA GLN A 68 1.20 -1.86 11.07
C GLN A 68 1.70 -0.82 10.06
N ASP A 69 1.94 -1.20 8.80
CA ASP A 69 2.34 -0.26 7.75
C ASP A 69 1.31 0.87 7.58
N TYR A 70 0.02 0.52 7.59
CA TYR A 70 -1.06 1.50 7.53
C TYR A 70 -1.18 2.34 8.81
N ILE A 71 -0.99 1.74 10.00
CA ILE A 71 -1.02 2.48 11.29
C ILE A 71 0.02 3.60 11.26
N GLU A 72 1.24 3.31 10.80
CA GLU A 72 2.33 4.28 10.77
C GLU A 72 1.97 5.50 9.91
N VAL A 73 1.46 5.25 8.70
CA VAL A 73 1.01 6.30 7.78
C VAL A 73 -0.20 7.06 8.33
N PHE A 74 -1.23 6.36 8.81
CA PHE A 74 -2.44 7.01 9.31
C PHE A 74 -2.17 7.84 10.55
N THR A 75 -1.34 7.34 11.46
CA THR A 75 -0.95 8.04 12.70
C THR A 75 -0.18 9.33 12.40
N LYS A 76 0.72 9.30 11.40
CA LYS A 76 1.47 10.47 10.92
C LYS A 76 0.53 11.63 10.58
N TYR A 77 -0.54 11.37 9.83
CA TYR A 77 -1.49 12.41 9.39
C TYR A 77 -2.57 12.72 10.44
N ALA A 78 -3.03 11.71 11.20
CA ALA A 78 -3.99 11.88 12.29
C ALA A 78 -3.46 12.84 13.36
N LYS A 79 -2.20 12.71 13.78
CA LYS A 79 -1.55 13.61 14.75
C LYS A 79 -1.43 15.06 14.26
N GLN A 80 -1.49 15.28 12.95
CA GLN A 80 -1.48 16.61 12.33
C GLN A 80 -2.91 17.16 12.11
N GLY A 81 -3.94 16.39 12.45
CA GLY A 81 -5.33 16.76 12.18
C GLY A 81 -5.68 16.80 10.69
N ILE A 82 -4.91 16.11 9.85
CA ILE A 82 -5.12 16.08 8.39
C ILE A 82 -6.08 14.93 8.05
N PRO A 83 -7.26 15.22 7.43
CA PRO A 83 -8.15 14.19 6.93
C PRO A 83 -7.51 13.34 5.84
N MET A 84 -7.85 12.05 5.78
CA MET A 84 -7.24 11.09 4.85
C MET A 84 -8.29 10.38 3.99
N ILE A 85 -7.93 10.13 2.74
CA ILE A 85 -8.62 9.20 1.84
C ILE A 85 -7.60 8.14 1.42
N CYS A 86 -7.81 6.92 1.86
CA CYS A 86 -7.00 5.76 1.50
C CYS A 86 -7.73 4.93 0.43
N ILE A 87 -7.13 4.78 -0.74
CA ILE A 87 -7.69 4.06 -1.88
C ILE A 87 -6.90 2.76 -2.02
N CYS A 88 -7.55 1.62 -1.80
CA CYS A 88 -6.90 0.32 -1.88
C CYS A 88 -7.27 -0.40 -3.19
N ILE A 89 -6.42 -1.34 -3.62
CA ILE A 89 -6.77 -2.36 -4.62
C ILE A 89 -8.13 -3.00 -4.29
N THR A 90 -8.81 -3.55 -5.30
CA THR A 90 -10.02 -4.32 -5.07
C THR A 90 -9.88 -5.37 -3.97
N ALA A 91 -10.83 -5.38 -3.04
CA ALA A 91 -10.89 -6.38 -1.96
C ALA A 91 -11.05 -7.82 -2.48
N LYS A 92 -11.40 -7.99 -3.76
CA LYS A 92 -11.48 -9.31 -4.43
C LYS A 92 -10.10 -9.91 -4.74
N PHE A 93 -9.05 -9.09 -4.84
CA PHE A 93 -7.70 -9.55 -5.18
C PHE A 93 -6.77 -9.60 -3.96
N SER A 94 -7.01 -8.74 -2.97
CA SER A 94 -6.12 -8.61 -1.82
C SER A 94 -6.88 -8.20 -0.56
N GLY A 95 -6.37 -8.62 0.59
CA GLY A 95 -6.84 -8.15 1.90
C GLY A 95 -6.32 -6.75 2.28
N SER A 96 -5.60 -6.04 1.40
CA SER A 96 -5.06 -4.69 1.66
C SER A 96 -6.11 -3.72 2.23
N PHE A 97 -7.31 -3.72 1.63
CA PHE A 97 -8.45 -2.94 2.13
C PHE A 97 -8.80 -3.28 3.59
N ASN A 98 -8.82 -4.56 3.96
CA ASN A 98 -9.11 -4.98 5.33
C ASN A 98 -7.97 -4.61 6.29
N SER A 99 -6.71 -4.69 5.85
CA SER A 99 -5.57 -4.20 6.64
C SER A 99 -5.71 -2.70 6.95
N ALA A 100 -6.05 -1.90 5.95
CA ALA A 100 -6.29 -0.46 6.11
C ALA A 100 -7.50 -0.18 7.02
N MET A 101 -8.60 -0.92 6.88
CA MET A 101 -9.76 -0.80 7.78
C MET A 101 -9.39 -1.10 9.23
N ASN A 102 -8.65 -2.18 9.49
CA ASN A 102 -8.19 -2.50 10.85
C ASN A 102 -7.26 -1.41 11.42
N ALA A 103 -6.34 -0.90 10.59
CA ALA A 103 -5.45 0.19 10.99
C ALA A 103 -6.21 1.46 11.33
N LYS A 104 -7.25 1.79 10.55
CA LYS A 104 -8.16 2.91 10.84
C LYS A 104 -8.79 2.77 12.23
N GLU A 105 -9.34 1.60 12.57
CA GLU A 105 -9.99 1.40 13.88
C GLU A 105 -8.98 1.61 15.02
N ILE A 106 -7.79 1.03 14.91
CA ILE A 106 -6.72 1.20 15.91
C ILE A 106 -6.31 2.67 16.05
N VAL A 107 -6.13 3.39 14.94
CA VAL A 107 -5.76 4.81 14.98
C VAL A 107 -6.88 5.68 15.56
N LEU A 108 -8.15 5.31 15.38
CA LEU A 108 -9.28 6.01 16.00
C LEU A 108 -9.36 5.81 17.52
N GLU A 109 -8.84 4.70 18.05
CA GLU A 109 -8.71 4.52 19.51
C GLU A 109 -7.68 5.52 20.09
N GLU A 110 -6.56 5.73 19.42
CA GLU A 110 -5.51 6.66 19.86
C GLU A 110 -5.83 8.13 19.52
N CYS A 111 -6.47 8.37 18.38
CA CYS A 111 -6.80 9.68 17.84
C CYS A 111 -8.31 9.77 17.48
N PRO A 112 -9.22 9.89 18.46
CA PRO A 112 -10.67 9.85 18.22
C PRO A 112 -11.21 10.94 17.28
N GLY A 113 -10.47 12.03 17.09
CA GLY A 113 -10.81 13.12 16.16
C GLY A 113 -10.31 12.93 14.73
N ALA A 114 -9.58 11.84 14.44
CA ALA A 114 -9.04 11.59 13.11
C ALA A 114 -10.17 11.31 12.10
N GLN A 115 -9.99 11.80 10.87
CA GLN A 115 -10.93 11.57 9.78
C GLN A 115 -10.27 10.69 8.73
N ILE A 116 -10.63 9.40 8.71
CA ILE A 116 -10.04 8.40 7.82
C ILE A 116 -11.15 7.73 7.01
N THR A 117 -11.10 7.91 5.69
CA THR A 117 -11.95 7.17 4.75
C THR A 117 -11.11 6.16 3.99
N VAL A 118 -11.48 4.88 4.07
CA VAL A 118 -10.84 3.81 3.31
C VAL A 118 -11.82 3.38 2.21
N VAL A 119 -11.33 3.25 0.98
CA VAL A 119 -12.12 2.98 -0.21
C VAL A 119 -11.60 1.71 -0.87
N ASP A 120 -12.50 0.72 -1.05
CA ASP A 120 -12.28 -0.36 -2.01
C ASP A 120 -12.47 0.23 -3.41
N SER A 121 -11.38 0.36 -4.17
CA SER A 121 -11.42 0.96 -5.51
C SER A 121 -12.19 0.10 -6.53
N MET A 122 -12.39 -1.19 -6.23
CA MET A 122 -12.93 -2.18 -7.17
C MET A 122 -12.12 -2.35 -8.46
N VAL A 123 -10.89 -1.83 -8.51
CA VAL A 123 -9.96 -1.89 -9.65
C VAL A 123 -8.57 -2.34 -9.20
N ASN A 124 -7.64 -2.49 -10.15
CA ASN A 124 -6.23 -2.80 -9.92
C ASN A 124 -5.39 -2.19 -11.06
N THR A 125 -4.16 -1.76 -10.80
CA THR A 125 -3.36 -0.96 -11.75
C THR A 125 -4.13 0.27 -12.26
N VAL A 126 -3.75 0.82 -13.41
CA VAL A 126 -4.35 2.01 -14.03
C VAL A 126 -5.72 1.78 -14.69
N LEU A 127 -6.36 0.61 -14.50
CA LEU A 127 -7.59 0.18 -15.19
C LEU A 127 -8.72 -0.27 -14.25
#